data_AF-A0A2S0I1L1-F1
#
_entry.id   AF-A0A2S0I1L1-F1
#
_cell.length_a   1.000
_cell.length_b   1.000
_cell.length_c   1.000
_cell.angle_alpha   90.00
_cell.angle_beta   90.00
_cell.angle_gamma   90.00
#
_symmetry.space_group_name_H-M   'P 1'
#
loop_
_entity.id
_entity.type
_entity.pdbx_description
1 polymer ?
#
loop_
_entity_poly.entity_id
_entity_poly.type
_entity_poly.pdbx_seq_one_letter_code
_entity_poly.pdbx_strand_id
1 'polypeptide(L)'
;MARCPFATWRPISGSSGPHLGGPFKIVHHTTEGSTAQGAMDAFRRNRSDPHFTVDATTIFQHVDTADGARALRNDAGGVQTNRDSAVQIELVGFAHLPKDSRALTNVARLCRWIEAQHDIPRKWPSGRPLPAKNGKDPGGHNRDPAIWDSASGHFGHCHVPENSHWDPAYSAAEADFILAATFSEDGALVSPAPPPRPAARRASKSAMPTSTMPDHGVNAVGIHGYLNDLAVQTLEPPGMPVARRRAPAKRSGAVLRAGAAGKTARQAPQASINAGSVLSFASGLQEQERGDVLYSLQLAQRAASAAHDRFTQSQAWYQTYVEVLENLGWTSGQMSFTHHEEDEREFRMDQVAVDLLLAVARRDQLAVLDQAVTALGQLAEDDDTVKLFDFHASSQSGGNFQLGAVQRDRGGGLSMALGAYYFRAVDSRKRFLFAQWGARQVNFWACAQRLTLNAALYEQLRDDVQAKLAADAPRYIASLKLAS
;
A
#
# COMPACT_ATOMS: atom_id res chain seq x y z
N MET A 1 -11.45 -25.92 -19.84
CA MET A 1 -11.13 -24.84 -18.89
C MET A 1 -11.52 -25.30 -17.51
N ALA A 2 -10.58 -25.44 -16.59
CA ALA A 2 -10.84 -25.85 -15.22
C ALA A 2 -11.19 -24.59 -14.38
N ARG A 3 -12.37 -24.06 -14.67
CA ARG A 3 -12.98 -22.89 -14.01
C ARG A 3 -14.07 -23.32 -13.04
N CYS A 4 -14.02 -22.76 -11.83
CA CYS A 4 -14.98 -23.05 -10.79
C CYS A 4 -16.34 -22.41 -11.11
N PRO A 5 -17.45 -23.19 -11.19
CA PRO A 5 -18.73 -22.69 -11.70
C PRO A 5 -19.41 -21.69 -10.76
N PHE A 6 -19.00 -21.64 -9.49
CA PHE A 6 -19.54 -20.70 -8.49
C PHE A 6 -18.52 -19.61 -8.10
N ALA A 7 -17.38 -19.51 -8.80
CA ALA A 7 -16.43 -18.43 -8.64
C ALA A 7 -16.67 -17.31 -9.66
N THR A 8 -16.39 -16.07 -9.26
CA THR A 8 -16.38 -14.92 -10.18
C THR A 8 -15.06 -14.91 -10.95
N TRP A 9 -15.11 -15.11 -12.26
CA TRP A 9 -13.93 -15.02 -13.12
C TRP A 9 -13.42 -13.58 -13.20
N ARG A 10 -12.17 -13.35 -12.80
CA ARG A 10 -11.56 -12.03 -12.70
C ARG A 10 -10.05 -12.09 -12.97
N PRO A 11 -9.61 -12.20 -14.24
CA PRO A 11 -8.19 -12.33 -14.58
C PRO A 11 -7.40 -11.08 -14.16
N ILE A 12 -6.12 -11.26 -13.83
CA ILE A 12 -5.22 -10.18 -13.38
C ILE A 12 -4.09 -9.94 -14.39
N SER A 13 -3.00 -10.70 -14.31
CA SER A 13 -1.83 -10.63 -15.20
C SER A 13 -1.56 -11.95 -15.95
N GLY A 14 -2.11 -13.06 -15.47
CA GLY A 14 -2.14 -14.36 -16.14
C GLY A 14 -1.18 -15.41 -15.57
N SER A 15 -1.34 -16.64 -16.07
CA SER A 15 -0.62 -17.84 -15.62
C SER A 15 0.92 -17.75 -15.71
N SER A 16 1.64 -18.55 -14.90
CA SER A 16 3.08 -18.84 -15.03
C SER A 16 3.45 -19.84 -16.15
N GLY A 17 2.46 -20.29 -16.93
CA GLY A 17 2.59 -21.32 -17.94
C GLY A 17 2.05 -22.67 -17.45
N PRO A 18 2.15 -23.73 -18.28
CA PRO A 18 1.59 -25.04 -17.94
C PRO A 18 2.29 -25.65 -16.72
N HIS A 19 1.60 -26.54 -16.01
CA HIS A 19 2.23 -27.38 -15.00
C HIS A 19 3.36 -28.23 -15.62
N LEU A 20 4.43 -28.46 -14.85
CA LEU A 20 5.63 -29.17 -15.27
C LEU A 20 5.79 -30.54 -14.59
N GLY A 21 5.03 -30.82 -13.53
CA GLY A 21 5.19 -32.04 -12.76
C GLY A 21 4.26 -32.12 -11.55
N GLY A 22 4.53 -33.15 -10.74
CA GLY A 22 3.91 -33.38 -9.45
C GLY A 22 2.45 -33.80 -9.51
N PRO A 23 1.93 -34.45 -8.45
CA PRO A 23 0.49 -34.58 -8.30
C PRO A 23 -0.11 -33.22 -7.96
N PHE A 24 -1.37 -33.01 -8.36
CA PHE A 24 -2.10 -31.82 -7.98
C PHE A 24 -2.19 -31.67 -6.45
N LYS A 25 -2.13 -30.42 -5.99
CA LYS A 25 -2.18 -30.06 -4.56
C LYS A 25 -2.81 -28.68 -4.37
N ILE A 26 -3.35 -28.43 -3.18
CA ILE A 26 -3.90 -27.12 -2.80
C ILE A 26 -2.93 -26.42 -1.87
N VAL A 27 -2.56 -25.18 -2.20
CA VAL A 27 -1.74 -24.30 -1.36
C VAL A 27 -2.61 -23.19 -0.80
N HIS A 28 -2.65 -23.13 0.53
CA HIS A 28 -3.44 -22.15 1.29
C HIS A 28 -2.54 -20.98 1.68
N HIS A 29 -2.99 -19.78 1.34
CA HIS A 29 -2.34 -18.52 1.66
C HIS A 29 -3.25 -17.60 2.47
N THR A 30 -2.66 -16.54 3.02
CA THR A 30 -3.40 -15.34 3.44
C THR A 30 -2.81 -14.10 2.79
N THR A 31 -3.70 -13.19 2.37
CA THR A 31 -3.33 -11.97 1.63
C THR A 31 -2.50 -10.96 2.41
N GLU A 32 -2.40 -11.13 3.73
CA GLU A 32 -1.86 -10.13 4.67
C GLU A 32 -2.51 -8.74 4.53
N GLY A 33 -3.79 -8.74 4.13
CA GLY A 33 -4.59 -7.55 3.86
C GLY A 33 -6.05 -7.75 4.23
N SER A 34 -6.79 -6.64 4.31
CA SER A 34 -8.18 -6.64 4.80
C SER A 34 -9.24 -6.76 3.71
N THR A 35 -8.88 -6.69 2.42
CA THR A 35 -9.85 -6.71 1.31
C THR A 35 -9.35 -7.52 0.12
N ALA A 36 -10.27 -8.17 -0.60
CA ALA A 36 -9.95 -8.89 -1.84
C ALA A 36 -9.46 -7.94 -2.94
N GLN A 37 -10.01 -6.73 -3.01
CA GLN A 37 -9.59 -5.73 -3.98
C GLN A 37 -8.13 -5.32 -3.78
N GLY A 38 -7.74 -4.97 -2.55
CA GLY A 38 -6.35 -4.63 -2.25
C GLY A 38 -5.37 -5.76 -2.54
N ALA A 39 -5.76 -7.01 -2.27
CA ALA A 39 -4.98 -8.19 -2.61
C ALA A 39 -4.81 -8.35 -4.13
N MET A 40 -5.90 -8.27 -4.90
CA MET A 40 -5.84 -8.35 -6.37
C MET A 40 -5.02 -7.24 -7.01
N ASP A 41 -5.04 -6.04 -6.43
CA ASP A 41 -4.20 -4.94 -6.88
C ASP A 41 -2.72 -5.23 -6.57
N ALA A 42 -2.39 -5.80 -5.40
CA ALA A 42 -1.04 -6.29 -5.10
C ALA A 42 -0.58 -7.39 -6.07
N PHE A 43 -1.44 -8.35 -6.42
CA PHE A 43 -1.09 -9.39 -7.39
C PHE A 43 -0.81 -8.82 -8.78
N ARG A 44 -1.60 -7.82 -9.20
CA ARG A 44 -1.36 -7.11 -10.47
C ARG A 44 -0.01 -6.42 -10.48
N ARG A 45 0.33 -5.72 -9.39
CA ARG A 45 1.61 -5.03 -9.21
C ARG A 45 2.81 -5.98 -9.29
N ASN A 46 2.70 -7.12 -8.60
CA ASN A 46 3.82 -8.03 -8.42
C ASN A 46 3.87 -9.17 -9.45
N ARG A 47 2.88 -9.23 -10.37
CA ARG A 47 2.64 -10.38 -11.23
C ARG A 47 2.63 -11.70 -10.45
N SER A 48 1.97 -11.68 -9.29
CA SER A 48 1.95 -12.78 -8.33
C SER A 48 0.57 -13.41 -8.22
N ASP A 49 -0.15 -13.48 -9.35
CA ASP A 49 -1.50 -14.03 -9.48
C ASP A 49 -1.63 -15.42 -8.81
N PRO A 50 -2.46 -15.56 -7.76
CA PRO A 50 -2.90 -16.88 -7.30
C PRO A 50 -3.96 -17.42 -8.26
N HIS A 51 -4.41 -18.66 -8.06
CA HIS A 51 -5.59 -19.14 -8.78
C HIS A 51 -6.87 -18.48 -8.27
N PHE A 52 -6.98 -18.29 -6.96
CA PHE A 52 -8.18 -17.77 -6.32
C PHE A 52 -7.87 -16.73 -5.25
N THR A 53 -8.76 -15.75 -5.09
CA THR A 53 -8.85 -14.88 -3.91
C THR A 53 -10.22 -15.07 -3.27
N VAL A 54 -10.26 -15.29 -1.95
CA VAL A 54 -11.49 -15.63 -1.23
C VAL A 54 -11.69 -14.68 -0.05
N ASP A 55 -12.87 -14.07 0.03
CA ASP A 55 -13.32 -13.35 1.22
C ASP A 55 -14.62 -13.93 1.79
N ALA A 56 -15.21 -13.27 2.79
CA ALA A 56 -16.43 -13.71 3.46
C ALA A 56 -17.68 -13.73 2.56
N THR A 57 -17.61 -13.14 1.37
CA THR A 57 -18.73 -12.93 0.45
C THR A 57 -18.52 -13.57 -0.91
N THR A 58 -17.28 -13.57 -1.42
CA THR A 58 -17.00 -13.86 -2.82
C THR A 58 -15.75 -14.75 -2.96
N ILE A 59 -15.82 -15.66 -3.93
CA ILE A 59 -14.66 -16.40 -4.44
C ILE A 59 -14.35 -15.83 -5.83
N PHE A 60 -13.17 -15.24 -5.99
CA PHE A 60 -12.66 -14.79 -7.29
C PHE A 60 -11.70 -15.84 -7.85
N GLN A 61 -11.75 -16.09 -9.16
CA GLN A 61 -10.79 -16.93 -9.87
C GLN A 61 -10.02 -16.09 -10.90
N HIS A 62 -8.69 -16.15 -10.89
CA HIS A 62 -7.82 -15.35 -11.75
C HIS A 62 -7.12 -16.17 -12.83
N VAL A 63 -6.80 -17.43 -12.52
CA VAL A 63 -6.06 -18.36 -13.39
C VAL A 63 -6.84 -19.67 -13.55
N ASP A 64 -6.82 -20.26 -14.74
CA ASP A 64 -7.37 -21.60 -14.98
C ASP A 64 -6.51 -22.61 -14.22
N THR A 65 -7.12 -23.50 -13.43
CA THR A 65 -6.36 -24.44 -12.58
C THR A 65 -5.61 -25.51 -13.37
N ALA A 66 -5.85 -25.62 -14.69
CA ALA A 66 -5.04 -26.42 -15.60
C ALA A 66 -3.64 -25.83 -15.87
N ASP A 67 -3.41 -24.55 -15.56
CA ASP A 67 -2.11 -23.89 -15.68
C ASP A 67 -1.54 -23.49 -14.31
N GLY A 68 -0.26 -23.18 -14.24
CA GLY A 68 0.41 -22.72 -13.03
C GLY A 68 0.06 -21.26 -12.66
N ALA A 69 0.02 -20.98 -11.36
CA ALA A 69 -0.10 -19.63 -10.79
C ALA A 69 1.28 -19.05 -10.42
N ARG A 70 1.33 -17.91 -9.73
CA ARG A 70 2.55 -17.11 -9.52
C ARG A 70 2.76 -16.62 -8.09
N ALA A 71 1.93 -17.01 -7.11
CA ALA A 71 2.00 -16.48 -5.75
C ALA A 71 3.14 -17.09 -4.90
N LEU A 72 3.85 -18.11 -5.40
CA LEU A 72 4.98 -18.72 -4.71
C LEU A 72 6.32 -18.21 -5.25
N ARG A 73 7.32 -18.13 -4.38
CA ARG A 73 8.72 -18.04 -4.82
C ARG A 73 9.10 -19.36 -5.50
N ASN A 74 9.61 -19.26 -6.72
CA ASN A 74 9.94 -20.38 -7.60
C ASN A 74 11.37 -20.21 -8.13
N ASP A 75 12.35 -20.75 -7.40
CA ASP A 75 13.76 -20.56 -7.68
C ASP A 75 14.20 -21.33 -8.95
N ALA A 76 15.16 -20.75 -9.68
CA ALA A 76 15.73 -21.41 -10.85
C ALA A 76 16.48 -22.68 -10.44
N GLY A 77 16.17 -23.80 -11.10
CA GLY A 77 16.70 -25.13 -10.74
C GLY A 77 16.06 -25.76 -9.50
N GLY A 78 15.02 -25.12 -8.94
CA GLY A 78 14.24 -25.63 -7.82
C GLY A 78 13.13 -26.61 -8.22
N VAL A 79 12.27 -26.93 -7.25
CA VAL A 79 11.16 -27.91 -7.33
C VAL A 79 9.93 -27.39 -8.10
N GLN A 80 10.06 -26.25 -8.78
CA GLN A 80 8.96 -25.64 -9.53
C GLN A 80 7.72 -25.35 -8.66
N THR A 81 7.88 -24.75 -7.48
CA THR A 81 6.78 -24.47 -6.53
C THR A 81 5.50 -23.89 -7.15
N ASN A 82 5.59 -23.06 -8.19
CA ASN A 82 4.41 -22.51 -8.90
C ASN A 82 3.81 -23.46 -9.95
N ARG A 83 4.62 -24.37 -10.50
CA ARG A 83 4.30 -25.19 -11.68
C ARG A 83 4.31 -26.69 -11.38
N ASP A 84 4.53 -27.10 -10.13
CA ASP A 84 4.39 -28.47 -9.66
C ASP A 84 2.93 -28.77 -9.25
N SER A 85 2.01 -28.52 -10.19
CA SER A 85 0.57 -28.75 -10.05
C SER A 85 -0.05 -28.13 -8.77
N ALA A 86 0.44 -26.96 -8.37
CA ALA A 86 0.05 -26.27 -7.14
C ALA A 86 -1.09 -25.26 -7.38
N VAL A 87 -2.30 -25.60 -6.93
CA VAL A 87 -3.47 -24.70 -6.96
C VAL A 87 -3.44 -23.79 -5.74
N GLN A 88 -3.32 -22.49 -5.97
CA GLN A 88 -3.02 -21.48 -4.94
C GLN A 88 -4.27 -20.67 -4.58
N ILE A 89 -4.63 -20.62 -3.29
CA ILE A 89 -5.80 -19.90 -2.76
C ILE A 89 -5.34 -18.84 -1.77
N GLU A 90 -5.68 -17.58 -2.05
CA GLU A 90 -5.44 -16.43 -1.17
C GLU A 90 -6.69 -16.11 -0.34
N LEU A 91 -6.64 -16.36 0.96
CA LEU A 91 -7.71 -16.00 1.89
C LEU A 91 -7.49 -14.57 2.41
N VAL A 92 -8.49 -13.69 2.23
CA VAL A 92 -8.43 -12.33 2.76
C VAL A 92 -8.33 -12.34 4.28
N GLY A 93 -7.32 -11.66 4.80
CA GLY A 93 -6.98 -11.62 6.21
C GLY A 93 -5.48 -11.78 6.46
N PHE A 94 -5.15 -12.03 7.72
CA PHE A 94 -3.77 -12.11 8.22
C PHE A 94 -3.52 -13.47 8.86
N ALA A 95 -2.35 -14.05 8.62
CA ALA A 95 -1.91 -15.31 9.22
C ALA A 95 -2.02 -15.28 10.74
N HIS A 96 -1.54 -14.20 11.36
CA HIS A 96 -1.50 -14.04 12.81
C HIS A 96 -2.86 -13.83 13.50
N LEU A 97 -3.94 -13.69 12.75
CA LEU A 97 -5.29 -13.48 13.29
C LEU A 97 -6.21 -14.68 13.01
N PRO A 98 -7.23 -14.90 13.87
CA PRO A 98 -8.30 -15.85 13.57
C PRO A 98 -9.03 -15.48 12.29
N LYS A 99 -9.32 -16.49 11.46
CA LYS A 99 -9.97 -16.27 10.16
C LYS A 99 -11.48 -16.07 10.31
N ASP A 100 -12.08 -15.35 9.37
CA ASP A 100 -13.54 -15.16 9.34
C ASP A 100 -14.23 -16.50 8.99
N SER A 101 -15.24 -16.89 9.76
CA SER A 101 -15.92 -18.18 9.63
C SER A 101 -16.68 -18.33 8.31
N ARG A 102 -17.19 -17.24 7.73
CA ARG A 102 -17.83 -17.27 6.40
C ARG A 102 -16.78 -17.42 5.31
N ALA A 103 -15.65 -16.72 5.46
CA ALA A 103 -14.54 -16.85 4.51
C ALA A 103 -13.93 -18.26 4.53
N LEU A 104 -13.76 -18.86 5.72
CA LEU A 104 -13.36 -20.28 5.85
C LEU A 104 -14.37 -21.22 5.19
N THR A 105 -15.66 -20.94 5.32
CA THR A 105 -16.72 -21.73 4.67
C THR A 105 -16.59 -21.66 3.14
N ASN A 106 -16.32 -20.47 2.59
CA ASN A 106 -16.07 -20.29 1.16
C ASN A 106 -14.80 -21.03 0.70
N VAL A 107 -13.69 -20.94 1.46
CA VAL A 107 -12.46 -21.69 1.15
C VAL A 107 -12.71 -23.20 1.18
N ALA A 108 -13.44 -23.71 2.17
CA ALA A 108 -13.73 -25.13 2.27
C ALA A 108 -14.62 -25.61 1.12
N ARG A 109 -15.64 -24.82 0.73
CA ARG A 109 -16.48 -25.12 -0.45
C ARG A 109 -15.64 -25.15 -1.73
N LEU A 110 -14.76 -24.17 -1.90
CA LEU A 110 -13.83 -24.12 -3.02
C LEU A 110 -12.90 -25.35 -3.05
N CYS A 111 -12.37 -25.75 -1.89
CA CYS A 111 -11.52 -26.94 -1.78
C CYS A 111 -12.26 -28.19 -2.25
N ARG A 112 -13.53 -28.37 -1.89
CA ARG A 112 -14.33 -29.53 -2.37
C ARG A 112 -14.39 -29.61 -3.89
N TRP A 113 -14.54 -28.46 -4.56
CA TRP A 113 -14.53 -28.43 -6.02
C TRP A 113 -13.14 -28.71 -6.59
N ILE A 114 -12.09 -28.09 -6.06
CA ILE A 114 -10.70 -28.29 -6.53
C ILE A 114 -10.27 -29.76 -6.35
N GLU A 115 -10.62 -30.37 -5.21
CA GLU A 115 -10.35 -31.78 -4.92
C GLU A 115 -11.02 -32.72 -5.91
N ALA A 116 -12.30 -32.50 -6.20
CA ALA A 116 -13.03 -33.30 -7.18
C ALA A 116 -12.52 -33.07 -8.62
N GLN A 117 -12.07 -31.86 -8.93
CA GLN A 117 -11.57 -31.49 -10.26
C GLN A 117 -10.21 -32.12 -10.58
N HIS A 118 -9.37 -32.36 -9.58
CA HIS A 118 -7.97 -32.77 -9.74
C HIS A 118 -7.57 -34.00 -8.91
N ASP A 119 -8.54 -34.74 -8.38
CA ASP A 119 -8.35 -35.95 -7.56
C ASP A 119 -7.44 -35.75 -6.33
N ILE A 120 -7.56 -34.60 -5.66
CA ILE A 120 -6.72 -34.27 -4.50
C ILE A 120 -7.31 -34.88 -3.21
N PRO A 121 -6.56 -35.68 -2.43
CA PRO A 121 -7.02 -36.26 -1.19
C PRO A 121 -7.01 -35.25 -0.04
N ARG A 122 -8.01 -35.37 0.85
CA ARG A 122 -8.16 -34.50 2.03
C ARG A 122 -7.22 -34.89 3.17
N LYS A 123 -5.94 -34.56 3.03
CA LYS A 123 -4.90 -34.75 4.04
C LYS A 123 -3.91 -33.60 3.99
N TRP A 124 -3.14 -33.43 5.07
CA TRP A 124 -2.01 -32.51 5.13
C TRP A 124 -0.70 -33.30 5.08
N PRO A 125 -0.07 -33.53 3.91
CA PRO A 125 1.10 -34.41 3.80
C PRO A 125 2.29 -33.95 4.64
N SER A 126 2.50 -32.63 4.75
CA SER A 126 3.55 -32.02 5.57
C SER A 126 3.13 -31.74 7.02
N GLY A 127 1.98 -32.28 7.47
CA GLY A 127 1.37 -31.91 8.74
C GLY A 127 0.49 -30.65 8.62
N ARG A 128 -0.30 -30.36 9.66
CA ARG A 128 -1.19 -29.19 9.67
C ARG A 128 -0.37 -27.89 9.75
N PRO A 129 -0.84 -26.78 9.14
CA PRO A 129 -0.30 -25.46 9.44
C PRO A 129 -0.33 -25.20 10.95
N LEU A 130 0.71 -24.55 11.45
CA LEU A 130 0.83 -24.24 12.87
C LEU A 130 0.27 -22.83 13.15
N PRO A 131 -0.53 -22.64 14.23
CA PRO A 131 -1.06 -21.34 14.55
C PRO A 131 0.04 -20.38 15.01
N ALA A 132 -0.18 -19.09 14.80
CA ALA A 132 0.74 -18.04 15.23
C ALA A 132 1.06 -18.10 16.73
N LYS A 133 2.32 -17.86 17.07
CA LYS A 133 2.80 -17.75 18.46
C LYS A 133 3.06 -16.29 18.79
N ASN A 134 2.24 -15.70 19.66
CA ASN A 134 2.33 -14.27 20.03
C ASN A 134 2.29 -13.32 18.81
N GLY A 135 1.44 -13.64 17.83
CA GLY A 135 1.29 -12.83 16.62
C GLY A 135 2.40 -13.01 15.58
N LYS A 136 3.29 -14.00 15.75
CA LYS A 136 4.46 -14.25 14.89
C LYS A 136 4.53 -15.69 14.43
N ASP A 137 5.44 -15.95 13.48
CA ASP A 137 5.80 -17.27 13.00
C ASP A 137 6.09 -18.24 14.16
N PRO A 138 5.36 -19.37 14.28
CA PRO A 138 5.64 -20.38 15.30
C PRO A 138 6.92 -21.19 15.02
N GLY A 139 7.46 -21.16 13.80
CA GLY A 139 8.54 -22.01 13.33
C GLY A 139 8.16 -23.49 13.24
N GLY A 140 9.11 -24.34 12.86
CA GLY A 140 8.91 -25.81 12.84
C GLY A 140 8.09 -26.33 11.67
N HIS A 141 7.95 -25.57 10.58
CA HIS A 141 7.23 -26.00 9.39
C HIS A 141 8.02 -27.04 8.59
N ASN A 142 7.34 -28.07 8.09
CA ASN A 142 7.94 -29.07 7.23
C ASN A 142 7.89 -28.64 5.76
N ARG A 143 9.05 -28.28 5.20
CA ARG A 143 9.25 -27.84 3.81
C ARG A 143 10.07 -28.84 2.98
N ASP A 144 9.88 -30.14 3.25
CA ASP A 144 10.61 -31.20 2.57
C ASP A 144 10.27 -31.24 1.05
N PRO A 145 11.25 -31.02 0.15
CA PRO A 145 11.02 -31.05 -1.30
C PRO A 145 10.58 -32.43 -1.82
N ALA A 146 11.00 -33.52 -1.18
CA ALA A 146 10.57 -34.85 -1.60
C ALA A 146 9.07 -35.09 -1.32
N ILE A 147 8.57 -34.56 -0.21
CA ILE A 147 7.13 -34.59 0.11
C ILE A 147 6.36 -33.70 -0.88
N TRP A 148 6.90 -32.51 -1.19
CA TRP A 148 6.31 -31.59 -2.17
C TRP A 148 6.12 -32.24 -3.54
N ASP A 149 7.16 -32.88 -4.07
CA ASP A 149 7.14 -33.47 -5.42
C ASP A 149 6.28 -34.74 -5.53
N SER A 150 6.17 -35.52 -4.44
CA SER A 150 5.56 -36.86 -4.48
C SER A 150 4.15 -36.95 -3.89
N ALA A 151 3.75 -36.01 -3.04
CA ALA A 151 2.50 -36.10 -2.29
C ALA A 151 1.40 -35.17 -2.80
N SER A 152 0.21 -35.73 -3.01
CA SER A 152 -1.02 -34.97 -3.21
C SER A 152 -1.70 -34.66 -1.86
N GLY A 153 -2.28 -33.47 -1.74
CA GLY A 153 -3.05 -33.04 -0.58
C GLY A 153 -3.08 -31.54 -0.41
N HIS A 154 -3.28 -31.10 0.83
CA HIS A 154 -3.32 -29.69 1.21
C HIS A 154 -1.98 -29.29 1.85
N PHE A 155 -1.51 -28.10 1.51
CA PHE A 155 -0.30 -27.48 2.01
C PHE A 155 -0.62 -26.03 2.40
N GLY A 156 -0.03 -25.52 3.47
CA GLY A 156 0.05 -24.08 3.68
C GLY A 156 1.25 -23.55 2.91
N HIS A 157 1.30 -22.23 2.66
CA HIS A 157 2.51 -21.59 2.19
C HIS A 157 3.72 -21.92 3.11
N CYS A 158 3.46 -22.09 4.41
CA CYS A 158 4.39 -22.58 5.40
C CYS A 158 5.10 -23.90 5.04
N HIS A 159 4.49 -24.78 4.23
CA HIS A 159 5.04 -26.07 3.83
C HIS A 159 5.76 -26.06 2.48
N VAL A 160 5.76 -24.94 1.76
CA VAL A 160 6.32 -24.88 0.41
C VAL A 160 7.86 -24.76 0.49
N PRO A 161 8.63 -25.63 -0.18
CA PRO A 161 10.08 -25.47 -0.32
C PRO A 161 10.46 -24.10 -0.91
N GLU A 162 11.70 -23.64 -0.76
CA GLU A 162 12.23 -22.36 -1.30
C GLU A 162 11.60 -21.08 -0.72
N ASN A 163 10.47 -21.20 -0.03
CA ASN A 163 9.70 -20.08 0.51
C ASN A 163 10.05 -19.87 1.99
N SER A 164 9.91 -18.63 2.49
CA SER A 164 10.05 -18.21 3.89
C SER A 164 8.74 -17.93 4.62
N HIS A 165 7.63 -17.78 3.90
CA HIS A 165 6.30 -17.43 4.43
C HIS A 165 5.69 -18.55 5.28
N TRP A 166 4.96 -18.19 6.34
CA TRP A 166 4.44 -19.09 7.38
C TRP A 166 2.91 -19.12 7.47
N ASP A 167 2.21 -18.42 6.58
CA ASP A 167 0.77 -18.47 6.42
C ASP A 167 0.32 -19.85 5.88
N PRO A 168 -0.96 -20.26 6.06
CA PRO A 168 -2.11 -19.48 6.53
C PRO A 168 -2.24 -19.41 8.07
N ALA A 169 -1.36 -20.12 8.78
CA ALA A 169 -1.35 -20.23 10.24
C ALA A 169 -2.71 -20.58 10.86
N TYR A 170 -3.39 -21.55 10.26
CA TYR A 170 -4.63 -22.09 10.81
C TYR A 170 -4.40 -22.69 12.20
N SER A 171 -5.35 -22.44 13.09
CA SER A 171 -5.53 -23.26 14.29
C SER A 171 -5.90 -24.69 13.91
N ALA A 172 -5.74 -25.62 14.86
CA ALA A 172 -6.15 -27.01 14.64
C ALA A 172 -7.62 -27.14 14.21
N ALA A 173 -8.51 -26.35 14.82
CA ALA A 173 -9.94 -26.36 14.49
C ALA A 173 -10.23 -25.80 13.09
N GLU A 174 -9.52 -24.76 12.65
CA GLU A 174 -9.64 -24.22 11.29
C GLU A 174 -9.11 -25.23 10.25
N ALA A 175 -7.93 -25.82 10.48
CA ALA A 175 -7.36 -26.83 9.58
C ALA A 175 -8.23 -28.10 9.48
N ASP A 176 -8.85 -28.52 10.58
CA ASP A 176 -9.80 -29.65 10.60
C ASP A 176 -11.09 -29.30 9.87
N PHE A 177 -11.62 -28.10 10.08
CA PHE A 177 -12.81 -27.63 9.38
C PHE A 177 -12.60 -27.62 7.85
N ILE A 178 -11.46 -27.10 7.37
CA ILE A 178 -11.15 -27.08 5.93
C ILE A 178 -11.23 -28.49 5.31
N LEU A 179 -10.69 -29.52 5.98
CA LEU A 179 -10.75 -30.89 5.45
C LEU A 179 -12.11 -31.58 5.67
N ALA A 180 -12.78 -31.31 6.78
CA ALA A 180 -13.99 -32.03 7.18
C ALA A 180 -15.28 -31.46 6.56
N ALA A 181 -15.31 -30.18 6.19
CA ALA A 181 -16.54 -29.52 5.74
C ALA A 181 -17.18 -30.20 4.52
N THR A 182 -18.47 -30.46 4.62
CA THR A 182 -19.32 -31.05 3.59
C THR A 182 -20.40 -30.07 3.20
N PHE A 183 -20.79 -30.11 1.93
CA PHE A 183 -21.74 -29.18 1.35
C PHE A 183 -22.81 -29.97 0.61
N SER A 184 -24.04 -29.45 0.62
CA SER A 184 -25.14 -29.95 -0.20
C SER A 184 -24.93 -29.56 -1.66
N GLU A 185 -25.78 -30.09 -2.56
CA GLU A 185 -25.69 -29.82 -4.00
C GLU A 185 -25.87 -28.34 -4.36
N ASP A 186 -26.71 -27.60 -3.63
CA ASP A 186 -26.88 -26.15 -3.74
C ASP A 186 -25.71 -25.35 -3.10
N GLY A 187 -24.78 -26.05 -2.45
CA GLY A 187 -23.56 -25.51 -1.88
C GLY A 187 -23.72 -24.87 -0.50
N ALA A 188 -24.79 -25.19 0.22
CA ALA A 188 -24.93 -24.85 1.62
C ALA A 188 -24.04 -25.76 2.49
N LEU A 189 -23.47 -25.21 3.57
CA LEU A 189 -22.68 -25.98 4.52
C LEU A 189 -23.57 -26.96 5.29
N VAL A 190 -23.22 -28.25 5.26
CA VAL A 190 -23.94 -29.32 5.98
C VAL A 190 -23.29 -29.58 7.33
N SER A 191 -21.99 -29.89 7.35
CA SER A 191 -21.26 -30.18 8.58
C SER A 191 -19.74 -30.19 8.37
N PRO A 192 -18.92 -29.98 9.41
CA PRO A 192 -19.30 -29.45 10.73
C PRO A 192 -19.59 -27.94 10.65
N ALA A 193 -20.09 -27.35 11.74
CA ALA A 193 -20.17 -25.89 11.84
C ALA A 193 -18.77 -25.26 11.79
N PRO A 194 -18.61 -24.05 11.21
CA PRO A 194 -17.32 -23.40 11.16
C PRO A 194 -16.84 -23.03 12.58
N PRO A 195 -15.53 -23.08 12.84
CA PRO A 195 -15.01 -22.73 14.16
C PRO A 195 -15.40 -21.29 14.50
N PRO A 196 -15.88 -21.03 15.72
CA PRO A 196 -16.26 -19.68 16.13
C PRO A 196 -15.01 -18.81 16.19
N ARG A 197 -15.13 -17.57 15.72
CA ARG A 197 -14.07 -16.58 15.91
C ARG A 197 -13.89 -16.37 17.42
N PRO A 198 -12.67 -16.51 17.99
CA PRO A 198 -12.44 -16.26 19.40
C PRO A 198 -12.96 -14.87 19.76
N ALA A 199 -13.73 -14.75 20.84
CA ALA A 199 -14.15 -13.44 21.34
C ALA A 199 -12.90 -12.58 21.53
N ALA A 200 -12.86 -11.40 20.91
CA ALA A 200 -11.77 -10.47 21.10
C ALA A 200 -11.64 -10.22 22.61
N ARG A 201 -10.58 -10.73 23.25
CA ARG A 201 -10.16 -10.19 24.56
C ARG A 201 -10.13 -8.69 24.36
N ARG A 202 -10.82 -7.91 25.21
CA ARG A 202 -10.84 -6.44 25.22
C ARG A 202 -9.42 -5.92 24.99
N ALA A 203 -9.06 -5.75 23.72
CA ALA A 203 -7.80 -5.17 23.33
C ALA A 203 -8.00 -3.67 23.56
N SER A 204 -7.02 -3.04 24.19
CA SER A 204 -6.94 -1.58 24.25
C SER A 204 -7.19 -1.01 22.86
N LYS A 205 -7.82 0.18 22.78
CA LYS A 205 -8.08 0.95 21.55
C LYS A 205 -6.79 1.27 20.75
N SER A 206 -6.10 0.29 20.16
CA SER A 206 -4.77 0.49 19.59
C SER A 206 -4.49 -0.40 18.38
N ALA A 207 -4.24 0.26 17.25
CA ALA A 207 -3.66 -0.19 15.98
C ALA A 207 -4.54 -1.08 15.07
N MET A 208 -4.59 -0.70 13.78
CA MET A 208 -5.04 -1.57 12.69
C MET A 208 -4.10 -2.78 12.59
N PRO A 209 -4.58 -3.97 12.17
CA PRO A 209 -3.74 -5.13 11.95
C PRO A 209 -2.63 -4.81 10.93
N THR A 210 -1.42 -5.28 11.20
CA THR A 210 -0.26 -5.15 10.32
C THR A 210 0.28 -6.53 10.01
N SER A 211 0.81 -6.73 8.81
CA SER A 211 1.43 -8.01 8.47
C SER A 211 2.61 -8.29 9.41
N THR A 212 2.76 -9.55 9.80
CA THR A 212 3.91 -10.03 10.58
C THR A 212 4.71 -11.09 9.83
N MET A 213 4.47 -11.20 8.53
CA MET A 213 5.20 -12.08 7.63
C MET A 213 6.58 -11.47 7.36
N PRO A 214 7.66 -12.26 7.35
CA PRO A 214 8.89 -11.81 6.74
C PRO A 214 8.56 -11.58 5.26
N ASP A 215 8.80 -10.38 4.74
CA ASP A 215 8.66 -10.13 3.31
C ASP A 215 9.44 -11.24 2.59
N HIS A 216 8.76 -12.05 1.77
CA HIS A 216 9.47 -12.60 0.63
C HIS A 216 9.99 -11.36 -0.02
N GLY A 217 11.32 -11.24 -0.19
CA GLY A 217 11.90 -10.08 -0.80
C GLY A 217 10.97 -9.62 -1.90
N VAL A 218 10.27 -8.50 -1.66
CA VAL A 218 9.71 -7.69 -2.72
C VAL A 218 10.93 -7.56 -3.59
N ASN A 219 10.99 -8.32 -4.69
CA ASN A 219 12.26 -8.59 -5.37
C ASN A 219 12.93 -7.23 -5.46
N ALA A 220 14.10 -7.02 -4.83
CA ALA A 220 14.75 -5.73 -4.97
C ALA A 220 14.87 -5.45 -6.48
N VAL A 221 15.20 -6.49 -7.26
CA VAL A 221 15.13 -6.52 -8.72
C VAL A 221 13.76 -6.13 -9.31
N GLY A 222 12.65 -6.48 -8.67
CA GLY A 222 11.27 -6.18 -9.08
C GLY A 222 10.78 -4.79 -8.69
N ILE A 223 11.16 -4.25 -7.51
CA ILE A 223 10.82 -2.87 -7.15
C ILE A 223 11.78 -1.85 -7.78
N HIS A 224 13.07 -2.18 -7.90
CA HIS A 224 14.01 -1.43 -8.73
C HIS A 224 13.53 -1.49 -10.19
N GLY A 225 13.05 -2.65 -10.67
CA GLY A 225 12.38 -2.78 -11.96
C GLY A 225 11.12 -1.91 -12.08
N TYR A 226 10.25 -1.93 -11.08
CA TYR A 226 9.07 -1.05 -11.01
C TYR A 226 9.47 0.43 -11.09
N LEU A 227 10.43 0.88 -10.27
CA LEU A 227 10.91 2.26 -10.29
C LEU A 227 11.56 2.61 -11.65
N ASN A 228 12.28 1.67 -12.27
CA ASN A 228 12.85 1.83 -13.60
C ASN A 228 11.77 2.01 -14.68
N ASP A 229 10.68 1.25 -14.61
CA ASP A 229 9.59 1.27 -15.59
C ASP A 229 8.51 2.34 -15.28
N LEU A 230 8.47 2.85 -14.04
CA LEU A 230 7.43 3.78 -13.59
C LEU A 230 7.43 5.05 -14.44
N ALA A 231 6.38 5.29 -15.22
CA ALA A 231 6.26 6.55 -15.94
C ALA A 231 6.13 7.71 -14.94
N VAL A 232 6.92 8.77 -15.10
CA VAL A 232 6.83 9.97 -14.28
C VAL A 232 6.64 11.17 -15.17
N GLN A 233 5.66 12.01 -14.84
CA GLN A 233 5.44 13.23 -15.57
C GLN A 233 6.59 14.19 -15.29
N THR A 234 7.19 14.73 -16.35
CA THR A 234 8.07 15.90 -16.31
C THR A 234 7.29 17.08 -16.84
N LEU A 235 7.01 18.04 -15.97
CA LEU A 235 6.35 19.29 -16.31
C LEU A 235 7.40 20.39 -16.24
N GLU A 236 7.45 21.24 -17.28
CA GLU A 236 8.03 22.56 -17.14
C GLU A 236 6.96 23.46 -16.51
N PRO A 237 7.14 23.98 -15.28
CA PRO A 237 6.29 25.05 -14.81
C PRO A 237 6.44 26.23 -15.78
N PRO A 238 5.36 26.80 -16.34
CA PRO A 238 5.47 27.86 -17.33
C PRO A 238 6.25 29.06 -16.79
N GLY A 239 7.40 29.37 -17.41
CA GLY A 239 8.10 30.65 -17.22
C GLY A 239 9.09 30.77 -16.05
N MET A 240 9.47 29.69 -15.35
CA MET A 240 10.54 29.77 -14.35
C MET A 240 11.94 29.76 -15.01
N PRO A 241 12.83 30.74 -14.74
CA PRO A 241 14.15 30.79 -15.34
C PRO A 241 15.03 29.61 -14.92
N VAL A 242 15.60 28.92 -15.91
CA VAL A 242 16.58 27.85 -15.73
C VAL A 242 17.82 28.42 -15.04
N ALA A 243 18.10 28.01 -13.81
CA ALA A 243 19.40 28.27 -13.18
C ALA A 243 20.50 27.64 -14.06
N ARG A 244 21.24 28.47 -14.79
CA ARG A 244 22.36 28.03 -15.62
C ARG A 244 23.41 27.36 -14.74
N ARG A 245 23.69 26.08 -15.03
CA ARG A 245 24.76 25.28 -14.41
C ARG A 245 26.08 26.07 -14.34
N ARG A 246 26.75 26.04 -13.18
CA ARG A 246 28.22 25.96 -13.14
C ARG A 246 28.60 24.49 -13.23
N ALA A 247 29.46 24.15 -14.19
CA ALA A 247 29.95 22.79 -14.36
C ALA A 247 30.70 22.31 -13.09
N PRO A 248 30.54 21.03 -12.68
CA PRO A 248 31.28 20.51 -11.55
C PRO A 248 32.75 20.34 -11.94
N ALA A 249 33.63 21.01 -11.18
CA ALA A 249 35.06 20.76 -11.29
C ALA A 249 35.37 19.33 -10.83
N LYS A 250 36.16 18.59 -11.61
CA LYS A 250 36.74 17.32 -11.21
C LYS A 250 37.52 17.52 -9.91
N ARG A 251 37.13 16.83 -8.82
CA ARG A 251 38.00 16.63 -7.67
C ARG A 251 38.12 15.14 -7.36
N SER A 252 39.38 14.73 -7.33
CA SER A 252 39.92 13.45 -6.90
C SER A 252 39.46 13.07 -5.50
N GLY A 253 39.38 11.76 -5.27
CA GLY A 253 39.00 11.16 -4.00
C GLY A 253 39.72 11.76 -2.80
N ALA A 254 38.93 12.17 -1.81
CA ALA A 254 39.34 12.33 -0.43
C ALA A 254 38.15 11.95 0.44
N VAL A 255 38.30 10.81 1.12
CA VAL A 255 37.38 10.28 2.12
C VAL A 255 37.24 11.33 3.23
N LEU A 256 36.04 11.90 3.42
CA LEU A 256 35.75 12.75 4.56
C LEU A 256 35.58 11.84 5.79
N ARG A 257 36.58 11.90 6.68
CA ARG A 257 36.56 11.28 8.00
C ARG A 257 35.39 11.82 8.83
N ALA A 258 34.74 10.91 9.55
CA ALA A 258 33.72 11.20 10.55
C ALA A 258 34.22 12.21 11.58
N GLY A 259 33.59 13.38 11.62
CA GLY A 259 33.71 14.35 12.70
C GLY A 259 32.85 13.92 13.89
N ALA A 260 33.42 14.01 15.09
CA ALA A 260 32.81 13.61 16.34
C ALA A 260 31.43 14.24 16.61
N ALA A 261 30.56 13.48 17.28
CA ALA A 261 29.22 13.86 17.69
C ALA A 261 29.21 15.11 18.58
N GLY A 262 29.04 16.28 17.96
CA GLY A 262 28.66 17.51 18.64
C GLY A 262 27.18 17.47 19.04
N LYS A 263 26.86 17.88 20.27
CA LYS A 263 25.50 17.98 20.80
C LYS A 263 24.58 18.69 19.80
N THR A 264 23.66 17.95 19.17
CA THR A 264 22.76 18.48 18.14
C THR A 264 21.72 19.39 18.78
N ALA A 265 21.82 20.69 18.50
CA ALA A 265 20.70 21.62 18.71
C ALA A 265 19.48 21.09 17.94
N ARG A 266 18.33 21.05 18.60
CA ARG A 266 17.08 20.54 18.02
C ARG A 266 16.70 21.42 16.83
N GLN A 267 16.72 20.87 15.61
CA GLN A 267 16.40 21.63 14.39
C GLN A 267 15.00 22.23 14.51
N ALA A 268 14.84 23.51 14.13
CA ALA A 268 13.57 24.23 14.13
C ALA A 268 12.54 23.55 13.20
N PRO A 269 11.23 23.78 13.41
CA PRO A 269 10.21 23.33 12.45
C PRO A 269 10.42 23.96 11.07
N GLN A 270 9.99 23.26 10.03
CA GLN A 270 10.16 23.67 8.63
C GLN A 270 8.89 23.38 7.83
N ALA A 271 8.72 24.03 6.68
CA ALA A 271 7.65 23.72 5.75
C ALA A 271 8.12 23.79 4.30
N SER A 272 7.41 23.10 3.41
CA SER A 272 7.71 23.09 1.98
C SER A 272 6.44 22.90 1.16
N ILE A 273 6.37 23.56 0.02
CA ILE A 273 5.49 23.16 -1.08
C ILE A 273 6.15 22.00 -1.80
N ASN A 274 5.38 20.98 -2.15
CA ASN A 274 5.80 19.87 -2.99
C ASN A 274 4.71 19.59 -4.02
N ALA A 275 4.87 20.15 -5.22
CA ALA A 275 3.83 20.20 -6.25
C ALA A 275 2.48 20.65 -5.66
N GLY A 276 1.44 19.82 -5.76
CA GLY A 276 0.09 20.14 -5.27
C GLY A 276 -0.09 19.91 -3.77
N SER A 277 0.99 19.91 -2.97
CA SER A 277 0.95 19.61 -1.54
C SER A 277 1.66 20.66 -0.69
N VAL A 278 1.09 20.98 0.49
CA VAL A 278 1.75 21.76 1.55
C VAL A 278 2.19 20.82 2.66
N LEU A 279 3.48 20.79 2.97
CA LEU A 279 4.07 19.90 3.97
C LEU A 279 4.70 20.70 5.10
N SER A 280 4.41 20.30 6.33
CA SER A 280 5.05 20.82 7.54
C SER A 280 5.84 19.72 8.25
N PHE A 281 6.97 20.10 8.84
CA PHE A 281 7.92 19.21 9.51
C PHE A 281 8.15 19.72 10.93
N ALA A 282 7.83 18.89 11.92
CA ALA A 282 8.10 19.19 13.31
C ALA A 282 9.61 19.30 13.59
N SER A 283 9.94 19.92 14.72
CA SER A 283 11.33 20.08 15.16
C SER A 283 12.07 18.75 15.35
N GLY A 284 13.36 18.73 15.01
CA GLY A 284 14.25 17.59 15.25
C GLY A 284 14.28 16.51 14.16
N LEU A 285 13.62 16.73 13.02
CA LEU A 285 13.83 15.92 11.81
C LEU A 285 15.16 16.29 11.16
N GLN A 286 15.86 15.29 10.62
CA GLN A 286 17.10 15.45 9.86
C GLN A 286 16.80 15.83 8.41
N GLU A 287 17.80 16.34 7.69
CA GLU A 287 17.66 16.72 6.29
C GLU A 287 17.32 15.52 5.40
N GLN A 288 18.01 14.38 5.61
CA GLN A 288 17.72 13.14 4.88
C GLN A 288 16.27 12.68 5.11
N GLU A 289 15.79 12.72 6.35
CA GLU A 289 14.41 12.33 6.69
C GLU A 289 13.37 13.22 5.99
N ARG A 290 13.63 14.53 5.91
CA ARG A 290 12.76 15.44 5.14
C ARG A 290 12.83 15.13 3.64
N GLY A 291 14.03 14.87 3.13
CA GLY A 291 14.25 14.48 1.73
C GLY A 291 13.50 13.20 1.37
N ASP A 292 13.56 12.18 2.22
CA ASP A 292 12.87 10.89 2.03
C ASP A 292 11.34 11.10 1.93
N VAL A 293 10.78 11.97 2.76
CA VAL A 293 9.35 12.34 2.70
C VAL A 293 9.04 13.13 1.43
N LEU A 294 9.80 14.20 1.14
CA LEU A 294 9.53 15.06 -0.01
C LEU A 294 9.64 14.29 -1.33
N TYR A 295 10.68 13.48 -1.50
CA TYR A 295 10.88 12.74 -2.74
C TYR A 295 9.93 11.56 -2.91
N SER A 296 9.52 10.89 -1.82
CA SER A 296 8.46 9.87 -1.93
C SER A 296 7.13 10.46 -2.37
N LEU A 297 6.70 11.56 -1.75
CA LEU A 297 5.48 12.27 -2.14
C LEU A 297 5.56 12.81 -3.57
N GLN A 298 6.69 13.38 -3.95
CA GLN A 298 6.86 13.93 -5.30
C GLN A 298 6.79 12.84 -6.36
N LEU A 299 7.45 11.70 -6.14
CA LEU A 299 7.42 10.58 -7.06
C LEU A 299 5.99 10.06 -7.25
N ALA A 300 5.26 9.90 -6.14
CA ALA A 300 3.86 9.49 -6.18
C ALA A 300 2.99 10.47 -6.98
N GLN A 301 3.13 11.78 -6.77
CA GLN A 301 2.37 12.77 -7.52
C GLN A 301 2.69 12.74 -9.02
N ARG A 302 3.97 12.65 -9.37
CA ARG A 302 4.41 12.66 -10.77
C ARG A 302 4.04 11.38 -11.51
N ALA A 303 4.08 10.23 -10.83
CA ALA A 303 3.67 8.96 -11.40
C ALA A 303 2.15 8.90 -11.60
N ALA A 304 1.37 9.29 -10.58
CA ALA A 304 -0.08 9.36 -10.69
C ALA A 304 -0.54 10.30 -11.81
N SER A 305 0.14 11.45 -11.96
CA SER A 305 -0.18 12.42 -13.02
C SER A 305 0.30 12.00 -14.41
N ALA A 306 1.23 11.05 -14.50
CA ALA A 306 1.60 10.41 -15.76
C ALA A 306 0.55 9.39 -16.22
N ALA A 307 -0.06 8.67 -15.27
CA ALA A 307 -1.05 7.63 -15.54
C ALA A 307 -2.47 8.18 -15.73
N HIS A 308 -2.82 9.25 -15.01
CA HIS A 308 -4.18 9.76 -14.90
C HIS A 308 -4.23 11.28 -14.86
N ASP A 309 -5.25 11.86 -15.45
CA ASP A 309 -5.53 13.28 -15.28
C ASP A 309 -5.93 13.57 -13.83
N ARG A 310 -5.17 14.44 -13.17
CA ARG A 310 -5.28 14.73 -11.74
C ARG A 310 -6.65 15.24 -11.31
N PHE A 311 -7.40 15.88 -12.20
CA PHE A 311 -8.63 16.61 -11.87
C PHE A 311 -9.91 15.91 -12.34
N THR A 312 -9.83 15.22 -13.48
CA THR A 312 -10.97 14.52 -14.09
C THR A 312 -10.99 13.05 -13.75
N GLN A 313 -9.83 12.45 -13.41
CA GLN A 313 -9.67 11.06 -13.03
C GLN A 313 -9.17 10.92 -11.59
N SER A 314 -9.55 11.83 -10.68
CA SER A 314 -9.02 11.95 -9.31
C SER A 314 -9.01 10.65 -8.52
N GLN A 315 -10.05 9.82 -8.65
CA GLN A 315 -10.10 8.52 -7.97
C GLN A 315 -8.96 7.59 -8.43
N ALA A 316 -8.78 7.43 -9.74
CA ALA A 316 -7.70 6.62 -10.30
C ALA A 316 -6.33 7.24 -10.02
N TRP A 317 -6.23 8.57 -10.05
CA TRP A 317 -5.02 9.29 -9.67
C TRP A 317 -4.60 8.99 -8.22
N TYR A 318 -5.54 9.04 -7.26
CA TYR A 318 -5.25 8.71 -5.88
C TYR A 318 -4.92 7.24 -5.66
N GLN A 319 -5.47 6.33 -6.46
CA GLN A 319 -5.09 4.91 -6.43
C GLN A 319 -3.60 4.74 -6.79
N THR A 320 -3.14 5.34 -7.89
CA THR A 320 -1.71 5.30 -8.26
C THR A 320 -0.83 6.04 -7.25
N TYR A 321 -1.29 7.17 -6.72
CA TYR A 321 -0.56 7.93 -5.71
C TYR A 321 -0.30 7.10 -4.45
N VAL A 322 -1.33 6.44 -3.91
CA VAL A 322 -1.19 5.56 -2.74
C VAL A 322 -0.32 4.36 -3.06
N GLU A 323 -0.51 3.73 -4.23
CA GLU A 323 0.30 2.59 -4.68
C GLU A 323 1.79 2.92 -4.68
N VAL A 324 2.19 4.08 -5.22
CA VAL A 324 3.59 4.50 -5.24
C VAL A 324 4.09 4.71 -3.82
N LEU A 325 3.32 5.37 -2.96
CA LEU A 325 3.73 5.57 -1.56
C LEU A 325 3.88 4.25 -0.79
N GLU A 326 2.96 3.31 -0.97
CA GLU A 326 3.06 1.97 -0.40
C GLU A 326 4.32 1.24 -0.86
N ASN A 327 4.62 1.28 -2.16
CA ASN A 327 5.83 0.66 -2.71
C ASN A 327 7.11 1.33 -2.14
N LEU A 328 7.07 2.62 -1.84
CA LEU A 328 8.15 3.33 -1.17
C LEU A 328 8.22 3.09 0.35
N GLY A 329 7.33 2.24 0.90
CA GLY A 329 7.34 1.85 2.31
C GLY A 329 6.48 2.72 3.22
N TRP A 330 5.59 3.56 2.68
CA TRP A 330 4.55 4.19 3.49
C TRP A 330 3.42 3.23 3.77
N THR A 331 3.13 3.02 5.05
CA THR A 331 1.95 2.24 5.47
C THR A 331 0.83 3.18 5.86
N SER A 332 -0.37 2.98 5.31
CA SER A 332 -1.59 3.74 5.64
C SER A 332 -2.79 2.82 5.88
N GLY A 333 -3.89 3.37 6.38
CA GLY A 333 -5.19 2.70 6.29
C GLY A 333 -5.77 2.80 4.87
N GLN A 334 -6.96 2.22 4.64
CA GLN A 334 -7.68 2.39 3.38
C GLN A 334 -8.10 3.86 3.19
N MET A 335 -7.69 4.50 2.08
CA MET A 335 -8.18 5.84 1.73
C MET A 335 -9.66 5.75 1.36
N SER A 336 -10.51 6.30 2.21
CA SER A 336 -11.94 6.49 1.93
C SER A 336 -12.19 7.98 1.85
N PHE A 337 -12.60 8.45 0.68
CA PHE A 337 -13.04 9.83 0.48
C PHE A 337 -14.50 9.95 0.90
N THR A 338 -14.77 10.91 1.77
CA THR A 338 -16.12 11.25 2.19
C THR A 338 -16.54 12.52 1.44
N HIS A 339 -17.76 12.54 0.93
CA HIS A 339 -18.36 13.77 0.41
C HIS A 339 -18.78 14.65 1.58
N HIS A 340 -18.36 15.90 1.57
CA HIS A 340 -18.74 16.92 2.53
C HIS A 340 -19.78 17.82 1.87
N GLU A 341 -21.04 17.63 2.28
CA GLU A 341 -22.13 18.54 1.93
C GLU A 341 -22.10 19.71 2.91
N GLU A 342 -21.83 20.91 2.39
CA GLU A 342 -21.65 22.10 3.21
C GLU A 342 -22.96 22.90 3.22
N ASP A 343 -23.68 22.79 4.33
CA ASP A 343 -24.87 23.59 4.67
C ASP A 343 -24.50 24.94 5.32
N GLU A 344 -23.21 25.20 5.52
CA GLU A 344 -22.72 26.45 6.08
C GLU A 344 -22.95 27.63 5.12
N ARG A 345 -23.29 28.80 5.68
CA ARG A 345 -23.45 30.03 4.87
C ARG A 345 -22.16 30.45 4.16
N GLU A 346 -21.01 30.03 4.69
CA GLU A 346 -19.67 30.46 4.30
C GLU A 346 -18.68 29.29 4.39
N PHE A 347 -18.10 28.90 3.25
CA PHE A 347 -17.12 27.82 3.14
C PHE A 347 -15.73 28.39 2.85
N ARG A 348 -14.78 28.24 3.77
CA ARG A 348 -13.38 28.68 3.59
C ARG A 348 -12.46 27.46 3.48
N MET A 349 -11.78 27.31 2.33
CA MET A 349 -11.08 26.07 1.96
C MET A 349 -9.96 25.67 2.92
N ASP A 350 -9.11 26.60 3.34
CA ASP A 350 -8.00 26.33 4.27
C ASP A 350 -8.51 25.87 5.63
N GLN A 351 -9.53 26.54 6.17
CA GLN A 351 -10.11 26.20 7.47
C GLN A 351 -10.69 24.77 7.45
N VAL A 352 -11.54 24.47 6.46
CA VAL A 352 -12.15 23.13 6.35
C VAL A 352 -11.09 22.06 6.12
N ALA A 353 -10.10 22.31 5.27
CA ALA A 353 -9.04 21.35 5.00
C ALA A 353 -8.21 21.05 6.27
N VAL A 354 -7.78 22.08 7.01
CA VAL A 354 -7.01 21.92 8.26
C VAL A 354 -7.85 21.24 9.35
N ASP A 355 -9.12 21.59 9.49
CA ASP A 355 -10.00 21.00 10.52
C ASP A 355 -10.20 19.50 10.31
N LEU A 356 -10.29 19.04 9.05
CA LEU A 356 -10.41 17.60 8.77
C LEU A 356 -9.15 16.80 9.17
N LEU A 357 -7.99 17.45 9.30
CA LEU A 357 -6.79 16.80 9.80
C LEU A 357 -6.79 16.60 11.32
N LEU A 358 -7.70 17.24 12.08
CA LEU A 358 -7.84 17.05 13.54
C LEU A 358 -8.06 15.58 13.92
N ALA A 359 -8.68 14.78 13.05
CA ALA A 359 -8.98 13.38 13.30
C ALA A 359 -7.74 12.47 13.33
N VAL A 360 -6.66 12.87 12.66
CA VAL A 360 -5.49 11.99 12.40
C VAL A 360 -4.17 12.58 12.87
N ALA A 361 -4.08 13.91 12.95
CA ALA A 361 -2.89 14.64 13.35
C ALA A 361 -2.80 14.83 14.87
N ARG A 362 -1.59 14.85 15.39
CA ARG A 362 -1.33 15.27 16.78
C ARG A 362 -1.37 16.80 16.88
N ARG A 363 -1.59 17.33 18.09
CA ARG A 363 -1.65 18.79 18.33
C ARG A 363 -0.38 19.53 17.89
N ASP A 364 0.78 18.95 18.14
CA ASP A 364 2.07 19.50 17.71
C ASP A 364 2.23 19.51 16.18
N GLN A 365 1.78 18.44 15.50
CA GLN A 365 1.71 18.37 14.04
C GLN A 365 0.84 19.47 13.45
N LEU A 366 -0.38 19.64 13.98
CA LEU A 366 -1.34 20.62 13.48
C LEU A 366 -0.84 22.05 13.67
N ALA A 367 -0.22 22.36 14.80
CA ALA A 367 0.31 23.70 15.06
C ALA A 367 1.34 24.12 14.00
N VAL A 368 2.23 23.21 13.57
CA VAL A 368 3.22 23.53 12.53
C VAL A 368 2.58 23.57 11.14
N LEU A 369 1.57 22.74 10.88
CA LEU A 369 0.81 22.81 9.62
C LEU A 369 0.04 24.12 9.50
N ASP A 370 -0.61 24.57 10.56
CA ASP A 370 -1.33 25.85 10.61
C ASP A 370 -0.40 27.03 10.32
N GLN A 371 0.81 27.01 10.90
CA GLN A 371 1.86 27.98 10.57
C GLN A 371 2.27 27.93 9.09
N ALA A 372 2.36 26.73 8.51
CA ALA A 372 2.69 26.57 7.10
C ALA A 372 1.58 27.13 6.19
N VAL A 373 0.32 26.77 6.45
CA VAL A 373 -0.83 27.27 5.68
C VAL A 373 -0.94 28.80 5.80
N THR A 374 -0.75 29.34 7.01
CA THR A 374 -0.71 30.79 7.26
C THR A 374 0.43 31.46 6.48
N ALA A 375 1.64 30.90 6.51
CA ALA A 375 2.79 31.45 5.80
C ALA A 375 2.55 31.50 4.28
N LEU A 376 1.94 30.45 3.70
CA LEU A 376 1.55 30.44 2.29
C LEU A 376 0.48 31.53 1.99
N GLY A 377 -0.43 31.78 2.93
CA GLY A 377 -1.44 32.85 2.84
C GLY A 377 -0.86 34.26 2.83
N GLN A 378 0.31 34.45 3.42
CA GLN A 378 0.99 35.75 3.51
C GLN A 378 1.85 36.09 2.27
N LEU A 379 2.13 35.10 1.42
CA LEU A 379 2.90 35.33 0.18
C LEU A 379 2.07 36.14 -0.84
N ALA A 380 2.79 36.87 -1.69
CA ALA A 380 2.20 37.59 -2.81
C ALA A 380 1.59 36.60 -3.84
N GLU A 381 0.57 37.03 -4.57
CA GLU A 381 -0.10 36.18 -5.58
C GLU A 381 0.87 35.73 -6.68
N ASP A 382 1.87 36.55 -7.01
CA ASP A 382 2.88 36.27 -8.02
C ASP A 382 4.14 35.59 -7.48
N ASP A 383 4.17 35.22 -6.19
CA ASP A 383 5.27 34.46 -5.60
C ASP A 383 5.39 33.08 -6.28
N ASP A 384 6.62 32.68 -6.61
CA ASP A 384 6.89 31.42 -7.30
C ASP A 384 6.44 30.18 -6.49
N THR A 385 6.43 30.28 -5.16
CA THR A 385 5.93 29.24 -4.24
C THR A 385 4.42 29.06 -4.37
N VAL A 386 3.68 30.17 -4.46
CA VAL A 386 2.22 30.17 -4.66
C VAL A 386 1.88 29.64 -6.05
N LYS A 387 2.56 30.13 -7.08
CA LYS A 387 2.38 29.65 -8.47
C LYS A 387 2.64 28.17 -8.60
N LEU A 388 3.70 27.65 -7.97
CA LEU A 388 4.02 26.23 -7.99
C LEU A 388 2.89 25.39 -7.38
N PHE A 389 2.39 25.79 -6.21
CA PHE A 389 1.28 25.09 -5.57
C PHE A 389 0.01 25.16 -6.42
N ASP A 390 -0.44 26.37 -6.80
CA ASP A 390 -1.68 26.58 -7.55
C ASP A 390 -1.67 25.83 -8.89
N PHE A 391 -0.54 25.80 -9.59
CA PHE A 391 -0.39 25.09 -10.86
C PHE A 391 -0.66 23.58 -10.76
N HIS A 392 -0.23 22.95 -9.65
CA HIS A 392 -0.43 21.52 -9.44
C HIS A 392 -1.69 21.17 -8.63
N ALA A 393 -2.27 22.16 -7.93
CA ALA A 393 -3.37 21.96 -7.01
C ALA A 393 -4.73 22.36 -7.57
N SER A 394 -4.79 23.17 -8.63
CA SER A 394 -6.03 23.75 -9.15
C SER A 394 -6.21 23.60 -10.67
N SER A 395 -7.46 23.67 -11.09
CA SER A 395 -7.94 23.70 -12.48
C SER A 395 -9.04 24.77 -12.59
N GLN A 396 -9.66 24.97 -13.77
CA GLN A 396 -10.64 26.05 -13.97
C GLN A 396 -11.71 26.13 -12.87
N SER A 397 -12.46 25.06 -12.61
CA SER A 397 -13.59 25.07 -11.65
C SER A 397 -13.47 24.00 -10.57
N GLY A 398 -12.24 23.70 -10.15
CA GLY A 398 -11.99 22.66 -9.15
C GLY A 398 -10.51 22.49 -8.86
N GLY A 399 -10.20 21.62 -7.92
CA GLY A 399 -8.81 21.36 -7.53
C GLY A 399 -8.65 20.01 -6.87
N ASN A 400 -7.39 19.61 -6.75
CA ASN A 400 -6.97 18.37 -6.11
C ASN A 400 -5.62 18.63 -5.43
N PHE A 401 -5.60 18.62 -4.10
CA PHE A 401 -4.44 19.07 -3.29
C PHE A 401 -4.29 18.25 -2.02
N GLN A 402 -3.13 18.38 -1.38
CA GLN A 402 -2.82 17.70 -0.12
C GLN A 402 -2.23 18.64 0.93
N LEU A 403 -2.52 18.35 2.20
CA LEU A 403 -1.90 18.98 3.36
C LEU A 403 -1.26 17.89 4.22
N GLY A 404 0.01 18.00 4.57
CA GLY A 404 0.72 16.99 5.34
C GLY A 404 1.48 17.56 6.52
N ALA A 405 1.36 16.92 7.68
CA ALA A 405 2.10 17.27 8.89
C ALA A 405 2.97 16.10 9.34
N VAL A 406 4.28 16.30 9.38
CA VAL A 406 5.27 15.23 9.53
C VAL A 406 6.02 15.38 10.85
N GLN A 407 6.22 14.27 11.54
CA GLN A 407 7.07 14.22 12.74
C GLN A 407 7.63 12.83 12.99
N ARG A 408 8.60 12.73 13.90
CA ARG A 408 9.05 11.46 14.44
C ARG A 408 8.03 10.95 15.48
N ASP A 409 7.71 9.67 15.43
CA ASP A 409 6.93 9.01 16.47
C ASP A 409 7.79 8.65 17.69
N ARG A 410 7.16 8.06 18.71
CA ARG A 410 7.88 7.66 19.94
C ARG A 410 8.84 6.48 19.72
N GLY A 411 8.64 5.69 18.67
CA GLY A 411 9.48 4.56 18.29
C GLY A 411 10.66 4.94 17.39
N GLY A 412 10.75 6.21 16.99
CA GLY A 412 11.81 6.73 16.15
C GLY A 412 11.48 6.76 14.66
N GLY A 413 10.31 6.24 14.24
CA GLY A 413 9.86 6.22 12.85
C GLY A 413 9.27 7.55 12.41
N LEU A 414 9.30 7.84 11.10
CA LEU A 414 8.63 9.02 10.55
C LEU A 414 7.14 8.73 10.38
N SER A 415 6.30 9.64 10.88
CA SER A 415 4.85 9.59 10.72
C SER A 415 4.32 10.90 10.14
N MET A 416 3.38 10.79 9.23
CA MET A 416 2.73 11.91 8.56
C MET A 416 1.21 11.82 8.76
N ALA A 417 0.60 12.89 9.23
CA ALA A 417 -0.84 13.09 9.06
C ALA A 417 -1.06 13.76 7.69
N LEU A 418 -1.76 13.09 6.79
CA LEU A 418 -1.99 13.53 5.42
C LEU A 418 -3.49 13.72 5.20
N GLY A 419 -3.85 14.92 4.75
CA GLY A 419 -5.15 15.24 4.20
C GLY A 419 -5.04 15.29 2.69
N ALA A 420 -5.96 14.62 2.01
CA ALA A 420 -6.11 14.60 0.57
C ALA A 420 -7.49 15.11 0.23
N TYR A 421 -7.55 16.10 -0.67
CA TYR A 421 -8.76 16.85 -0.94
C TYR A 421 -8.94 16.98 -2.44
N TYR A 422 -10.18 16.86 -2.90
CA TYR A 422 -10.56 17.34 -4.22
C TYR A 422 -11.91 18.01 -4.17
N PHE A 423 -12.12 18.98 -5.05
CA PHE A 423 -13.33 19.78 -5.04
C PHE A 423 -13.73 20.24 -6.43
N ARG A 424 -15.02 20.55 -6.59
CA ARG A 424 -15.57 21.27 -7.73
C ARG A 424 -16.34 22.47 -7.24
N ALA A 425 -16.07 23.63 -7.80
CA ALA A 425 -16.73 24.88 -7.48
C ALA A 425 -17.56 25.40 -8.67
N VAL A 426 -18.51 26.29 -8.39
CA VAL A 426 -19.33 26.96 -9.43
C VAL A 426 -18.55 27.99 -10.25
N ASP A 427 -17.40 28.46 -9.75
CA ASP A 427 -16.55 29.45 -10.39
C ASP A 427 -15.05 29.10 -10.25
N SER A 428 -14.22 29.85 -10.98
CA SER A 428 -12.76 29.79 -10.84
C SER A 428 -12.28 30.86 -9.88
N ARG A 429 -11.43 30.50 -8.92
CA ARG A 429 -10.81 31.45 -8.01
C ARG A 429 -9.32 31.20 -7.92
N LYS A 430 -8.54 32.26 -8.12
CA LYS A 430 -7.12 32.25 -7.79
C LYS A 430 -6.94 32.10 -6.29
N ARG A 431 -5.79 31.58 -5.87
CA ARG A 431 -5.50 31.35 -4.44
C ARG A 431 -6.62 30.58 -3.76
N PHE A 432 -7.11 29.55 -4.44
CA PHE A 432 -8.32 28.81 -4.06
C PHE A 432 -8.29 28.31 -2.61
N LEU A 433 -7.10 28.01 -2.07
CA LEU A 433 -6.92 27.56 -0.69
C LEU A 433 -7.38 28.62 0.34
N PHE A 434 -7.30 29.91 0.01
CA PHE A 434 -7.71 31.00 0.89
C PHE A 434 -9.02 31.66 0.45
N ALA A 435 -9.67 31.11 -0.58
CA ALA A 435 -10.91 31.62 -1.11
C ALA A 435 -12.12 31.12 -0.29
N GLN A 436 -13.21 31.87 -0.42
CA GLN A 436 -14.42 31.69 0.35
C GLN A 436 -15.64 31.55 -0.55
N TRP A 437 -16.40 30.48 -0.42
CA TRP A 437 -17.63 30.27 -1.19
C TRP A 437 -18.88 30.38 -0.32
N GLY A 438 -20.02 30.62 -0.95
CA GLY A 438 -21.32 30.52 -0.29
C GLY A 438 -21.79 29.08 -0.15
N ALA A 439 -22.87 28.87 0.61
CA ALA A 439 -23.50 27.57 0.77
C ALA A 439 -23.71 26.84 -0.56
N ARG A 440 -23.35 25.54 -0.61
CA ARG A 440 -23.56 24.65 -1.77
C ARG A 440 -22.90 25.09 -3.08
N GLN A 441 -21.94 26.02 -3.02
CA GLN A 441 -21.16 26.44 -4.20
C GLN A 441 -19.91 25.58 -4.43
N VAL A 442 -19.59 24.69 -3.50
CA VAL A 442 -18.47 23.75 -3.57
C VAL A 442 -18.97 22.34 -3.25
N ASN A 443 -18.67 21.39 -4.13
CA ASN A 443 -18.71 19.97 -3.80
C ASN A 443 -17.30 19.57 -3.36
N PHE A 444 -17.17 19.10 -2.12
CA PHE A 444 -15.88 18.87 -1.49
C PHE A 444 -15.76 17.42 -1.06
N TRP A 445 -14.63 16.78 -1.37
CA TRP A 445 -14.32 15.43 -0.94
C TRP A 445 -12.98 15.41 -0.26
N ALA A 446 -12.92 14.73 0.88
CA ALA A 446 -11.72 14.67 1.68
C ALA A 446 -11.44 13.26 2.20
N CYS A 447 -10.17 12.98 2.39
CA CYS A 447 -9.68 11.82 3.12
C CYS A 447 -8.53 12.29 4.02
N ALA A 448 -8.60 11.95 5.31
CA ALA A 448 -7.54 12.24 6.26
C ALA A 448 -6.99 10.92 6.82
N GLN A 449 -5.67 10.76 6.80
CA GLN A 449 -5.00 9.55 7.22
C GLN A 449 -3.70 9.82 7.97
N ARG A 450 -3.30 8.85 8.80
CA ARG A 450 -1.94 8.79 9.33
C ARG A 450 -1.16 7.72 8.60
N LEU A 451 0.00 8.11 8.10
CA LEU A 451 0.96 7.26 7.43
C LEU A 451 2.21 7.12 8.31
N THR A 452 2.88 5.99 8.20
CA THR A 452 4.19 5.73 8.83
C THR A 452 5.14 5.19 7.78
N LEU A 453 6.38 5.68 7.75
CA LEU A 453 7.39 5.24 6.79
C LEU A 453 8.25 4.11 7.36
N ASN A 454 8.36 3.01 6.62
CA ASN A 454 9.41 2.02 6.81
C ASN A 454 10.74 2.57 6.28
N ALA A 455 11.51 3.20 7.18
CA ALA A 455 12.78 3.84 6.82
C ALA A 455 13.82 2.87 6.25
N ALA A 456 13.83 1.61 6.70
CA ALA A 456 14.79 0.61 6.22
C ALA A 456 14.48 0.14 4.78
N LEU A 457 13.21 0.10 4.40
CA LEU A 457 12.81 -0.15 3.01
C LEU A 457 13.13 1.05 2.13
N TYR A 458 12.72 2.25 2.54
CA TYR A 458 12.99 3.46 1.76
C TYR A 458 14.49 3.71 1.56
N GLU A 459 15.32 3.40 2.56
CA GLU A 459 16.77 3.50 2.47
C GLU A 459 17.35 2.72 1.29
N GLN A 460 16.80 1.55 0.97
CA GLN A 460 17.24 0.72 -0.16
C GLN A 460 16.80 1.29 -1.52
N LEU A 461 15.74 2.10 -1.55
CA LEU A 461 15.15 2.66 -2.77
C LEU A 461 15.58 4.10 -3.05
N ARG A 462 16.25 4.74 -2.08
CA ARG A 462 16.53 6.18 -2.08
C ARG A 462 17.23 6.64 -3.36
N ASP A 463 18.26 5.90 -3.77
CA ASP A 463 19.06 6.27 -4.93
C ASP A 463 18.25 6.16 -6.23
N ASP A 464 17.39 5.15 -6.37
CA ASP A 464 16.52 5.02 -7.55
C ASP A 464 15.44 6.07 -7.58
N VAL A 465 14.83 6.40 -6.43
CA VAL A 465 13.85 7.49 -6.34
C VAL A 465 14.50 8.81 -6.79
N GLN A 466 15.69 9.11 -6.29
CA GLN A 466 16.43 10.31 -6.69
C GLN A 466 16.81 10.30 -8.17
N ALA A 467 17.31 9.16 -8.67
CA ALA A 467 17.63 8.99 -10.08
C ALA A 467 16.38 9.19 -10.97
N LYS A 468 15.23 8.66 -10.53
CA LYS A 468 13.96 8.72 -11.27
C LYS A 468 13.37 10.11 -11.31
N LEU A 469 13.41 10.84 -10.20
CA LEU A 469 12.99 12.23 -10.17
C LEU A 469 13.94 13.13 -10.98
N ALA A 470 15.18 12.65 -11.17
CA ALA A 470 16.24 13.27 -11.96
C ALA A 470 16.56 14.69 -11.50
N ALA A 471 17.21 15.47 -12.37
CA ALA A 471 17.58 16.87 -12.09
C ALA A 471 16.36 17.80 -11.93
N ASP A 472 15.14 17.33 -12.23
CA ASP A 472 13.92 18.12 -12.13
C ASP A 472 13.34 18.14 -10.72
N ALA A 473 13.76 17.25 -9.81
CA ALA A 473 13.17 17.15 -8.47
C ALA A 473 13.06 18.49 -7.71
N PRO A 474 14.08 19.37 -7.74
CA PRO A 474 14.00 20.67 -7.07
C PRO A 474 12.95 21.62 -7.66
N ARG A 475 12.53 21.43 -8.92
CA ARG A 475 11.54 22.31 -9.59
C ARG A 475 10.13 22.16 -9.02
N TYR A 476 9.89 21.06 -8.32
CA TYR A 476 8.60 20.74 -7.71
C TYR A 476 8.58 21.05 -6.20
N ILE A 477 9.70 21.48 -5.62
CA ILE A 477 9.81 21.72 -4.18
C ILE A 477 10.25 23.16 -3.92
N ALA A 478 9.47 23.89 -3.12
CA ALA A 478 9.84 25.22 -2.64
C ALA A 478 9.80 25.25 -1.11
N SER A 479 10.89 25.71 -0.49
CA SER A 479 10.94 25.91 0.97
C SER A 479 10.00 27.04 1.37
N LEU A 480 9.13 26.79 2.34
CA LEU A 480 8.19 27.77 2.87
C LEU A 480 8.69 28.28 4.23
N LYS A 481 8.96 29.58 4.29
CA LYS A 481 9.48 30.21 5.51
C LYS A 481 8.36 30.38 6.53
N LEU A 482 8.49 29.71 7.67
CA LEU A 482 7.59 29.89 8.80
C LEU A 482 7.93 31.19 9.55
N ALA A 483 6.91 31.88 10.06
CA ALA A 483 7.10 33.01 10.97
C ALA A 483 7.72 32.47 12.28
N SER A 484 8.83 33.08 12.70
CA SER A 484 9.58 32.71 13.90
C SER A 484 8.94 33.23 15.17
#